data_AF-Q7PBT7-F1
#
_entry.id   AF-Q7PBT7-F1
#
_cell.length_a   1.000
_cell.length_b   1.000
_cell.length_c   1.000
_cell.angle_alpha   90.00
_cell.angle_beta   90.00
_cell.angle_gamma   90.00
#
_symmetry.space_group_name_H-M   'P 1'
#
loop_
_entity.id
_entity.type
_entity.pdbx_description
1 polymer ?
#
loop_
_entity_poly.entity_id
_entity_poly.type
_entity_poly.pdbx_seq_one_letter_code
_entity_poly.pdbx_strand_id
1 'polypeptide(L)' 'MLISRFLDPKNNYAFLKIFGTEKNKDILIHFLNNILGYTGKEIITEVTFLKKSKVPTSLLIDNL' A
#
# COMPACT_ATOMS: atom_id res chain seq x y z
N MET A 1 15.15 10.38 -29.51
CA MET A 1 15.48 10.07 -28.11
C MET A 1 14.18 9.98 -27.35
N LEU A 2 13.74 8.77 -26.98
CA LEU A 2 12.56 8.60 -26.13
C LEU A 2 12.92 9.13 -24.74
N ILE A 3 12.30 10.23 -24.32
CA ILE A 3 12.45 10.75 -22.97
C ILE A 3 11.72 9.77 -22.05
N SER A 4 12.43 8.79 -21.49
CA SER A 4 11.91 7.95 -20.42
C SER A 4 11.69 8.83 -19.20
N ARG A 5 10.44 9.22 -18.96
CA ARG A 5 10.04 9.91 -17.72
C ARG A 5 9.93 8.86 -16.63
N PHE A 6 11.01 8.66 -15.89
CA PHE A 6 10.97 7.85 -14.68
C PHE A 6 10.23 8.62 -13.58
N LEU A 7 9.36 7.92 -12.86
CA LEU A 7 8.74 8.44 -11.65
C LEU A 7 9.77 8.38 -10.53
N ASP A 8 10.08 9.51 -9.91
CA ASP A 8 10.89 9.54 -8.69
C ASP A 8 10.03 9.09 -7.50
N PRO A 9 10.25 7.90 -6.91
CA PRO A 9 9.42 7.39 -5.82
C PRO A 9 9.51 8.23 -4.53
N LYS A 10 10.49 9.16 -4.42
CA LYS A 10 10.57 10.12 -3.30
C LYS A 10 9.48 11.18 -3.38
N ASN A 11 8.89 11.40 -4.55
CA ASN A 11 7.72 12.26 -4.69
C ASN A 11 6.47 11.53 -4.21
N ASN A 12 5.72 12.15 -3.30
CA ASN A 12 4.45 11.63 -2.80
C ASN A 12 3.47 11.20 -3.91
N TYR A 13 3.39 11.94 -5.02
CA TYR A 13 2.52 11.57 -6.13
C TYR A 13 2.97 10.28 -6.82
N ALA A 14 4.28 10.15 -7.06
CA ALA A 14 4.86 8.97 -7.67
C ALA A 14 4.74 7.76 -6.74
N PHE A 15 4.98 7.94 -5.44
CA PHE A 15 4.78 6.93 -4.42
C PHE A 15 3.35 6.39 -4.44
N LEU A 16 2.34 7.28 -4.38
CA LEU A 16 0.94 6.88 -4.47
C LEU A 16 0.58 6.24 -5.81
N LYS A 17 1.23 6.61 -6.91
CA LYS A 17 0.98 5.98 -8.20
C LYS A 17 1.57 4.58 -8.30
N ILE A 18 2.73 4.35 -7.67
CA ILE A 18 3.40 3.05 -7.62
C ILE A 18 2.69 2.13 -6.62
N PHE A 19 2.36 2.63 -5.43
CA PHE A 19 1.89 1.81 -4.31
C PHE A 19 0.41 2.00 -3.94
N GLY A 20 -0.21 3.11 -4.34
CA GLY A 20 -1.55 3.52 -3.90
C GLY A 20 -2.70 3.05 -4.80
N THR A 21 -2.50 2.03 -5.64
CA THR A 21 -3.55 1.47 -6.51
C THR A 21 -3.67 -0.03 -6.31
N GLU A 22 -4.89 -0.55 -6.35
CA GLU A 22 -5.18 -2.00 -6.22
C GLU A 22 -4.41 -2.84 -7.25
N LYS A 23 -4.20 -2.30 -8.46
CA LYS A 23 -3.45 -2.96 -9.53
C LYS A 23 -1.99 -3.25 -9.15
N ASN A 24 -1.40 -2.42 -8.29
CA ASN A 24 0.00 -2.53 -7.90
C ASN A 24 0.17 -3.10 -6.47
N LYS A 25 -0.88 -3.75 -5.95
CA LYS A 25 -0.92 -4.26 -4.57
C LYS A 25 0.24 -5.20 -4.25
N ASP A 26 0.60 -6.08 -5.17
CA ASP A 26 1.69 -7.06 -4.97
C ASP A 26 3.02 -6.36 -4.71
N ILE A 27 3.31 -5.29 -5.45
CA ILE A 27 4.54 -4.51 -5.28
C ILE A 27 4.56 -3.82 -3.90
N LEU A 28 3.42 -3.32 -3.44
CA LEU A 28 3.28 -2.77 -2.09
C LEU A 28 3.52 -3.84 -1.02
N ILE A 29 2.91 -5.02 -1.17
CA ILE A 29 3.08 -6.14 -0.23
C ILE A 29 4.56 -6.55 -0.13
N HIS A 30 5.22 -6.74 -1.27
CA HIS A 30 6.65 -7.07 -1.29
C HIS A 30 7.49 -5.97 -0.64
N PHE A 31 7.22 -4.71 -0.96
CA PHE A 31 7.93 -3.57 -0.38
C PHE A 31 7.81 -3.54 1.15
N LEU A 32 6.59 -3.72 1.68
CA LEU A 32 6.33 -3.75 3.13
C LEU A 32 7.02 -4.95 3.79
N ASN A 33 6.91 -6.14 3.22
CA ASN A 33 7.60 -7.32 3.77
C ASN A 33 9.12 -7.13 3.83
N ASN A 34 9.71 -6.51 2.81
CA ASN A 34 11.16 -6.23 2.80
C ASN A 34 11.56 -5.18 3.84
N ILE A 35 10.81 -4.08 3.98
CA ILE A 35 11.15 -3.01 4.92
C ILE A 35 10.91 -3.44 6.37
N LEU A 36 9.85 -4.22 6.62
CA LEU A 36 9.49 -4.69 7.95
C LEU A 36 10.25 -5.97 8.34
N GLY A 37 10.96 -6.60 7.40
CA GLY A 37 11.71 -7.83 7.66
C GLY A 37 10.84 -9.07 7.87
N TYR A 38 9.58 -9.04 7.40
CA TYR A 38 8.68 -10.18 7.53
C TYR A 38 9.07 -11.30 6.58
N THR A 39 9.25 -12.50 7.15
CA THR A 39 9.68 -13.69 6.42
C THR A 39 8.90 -14.92 6.89
N GLY A 40 8.96 -16.01 6.12
CA GLY A 40 8.32 -17.26 6.48
C GLY A 40 6.79 -17.13 6.64
N LYS A 41 6.28 -17.42 7.84
CA LYS A 41 4.84 -17.41 8.13
C LYS A 41 4.28 -16.02 8.42
N GLU A 42 5.13 -15.03 8.65
CA GLU A 42 4.74 -13.67 9.05
C GLU A 42 4.61 -12.73 7.85
N ILE A 43 4.80 -13.23 6.63
CA ILE A 43 4.66 -12.42 5.42
C ILE A 43 3.24 -11.87 5.30
N ILE A 44 3.14 -10.59 4.98
CA ILE A 44 1.90 -9.96 4.54
C ILE A 44 1.53 -10.62 3.21
N THR A 45 0.30 -11.13 3.11
CA THR A 45 -0.26 -11.73 1.89
C THR A 45 -1.33 -10.85 1.25
N GLU A 46 -1.92 -9.92 2.02
CA GLU A 46 -2.98 -9.06 1.57
C GLU A 46 -2.94 -7.70 2.27
N VAL A 47 -3.29 -6.65 1.53
CA VAL A 47 -3.48 -5.30 2.05
C VAL A 47 -4.76 -4.71 1.48
N THR A 48 -5.46 -3.91 2.28
CA THR A 48 -6.71 -3.27 1.89
C THR A 48 -6.55 -1.76 1.92
N PHE A 49 -6.85 -1.09 0.81
CA PHE A 49 -6.80 0.37 0.74
C PHE A 49 -8.06 0.97 1.36
N LEU A 50 -7.89 1.67 2.49
CA LEU A 50 -8.97 2.40 3.11
C LEU A 50 -9.28 3.67 2.29
N LYS A 51 -10.50 3.76 1.75
CA LYS A 51 -10.97 5.01 1.13
C LYS A 51 -11.19 6.06 2.23
N LYS A 52 -10.68 7.28 2.03
CA LYS A 52 -10.73 8.40 2.98
C LYS A 52 -12.16 8.97 3.24
N SER A 53 -13.22 8.21 3.01
CA SER A 53 -14.62 8.64 3.23
C SER A 53 -15.46 7.72 4.11
N LYS A 54 -14.85 6.75 4.81
CA LYS A 54 -15.51 6.07 5.92
C LYS A 54 -14.50 5.85 7.04
N VAL A 55 -14.60 6.67 8.09
CA VAL A 55 -14.31 6.19 9.44
C VAL A 55 -15.08 4.87 9.57
N PRO A 56 -14.45 3.74 9.90
CA PRO A 56 -15.17 2.48 10.02
C PRO A 56 -16.11 2.63 11.21
N THR A 57 -17.40 2.86 10.95
CA THR A 57 -18.45 2.79 11.97
C THR A 57 -18.47 1.41 12.64
N SER A 58 -17.87 0.39 12.01
CA SER A 58 -17.64 -0.94 12.60
C SER A 58 -16.72 -0.94 13.82
N LEU A 59 -15.85 0.07 14.01
CA LEU A 59 -15.04 0.20 15.23
C LEU A 59 -15.82 0.85 16.40
N LEU A 60 -17.08 1.23 16.19
CA LEU A 60 -17.93 1.83 17.22
C LEU A 60 -18.95 0.84 17.82
N ILE A 61 -19.07 -0.38 17.27
CA ILE A 61 -20.09 -1.35 17.68
C ILE A 61 -19.56 -2.46 18.60
N ASP A 62 -18.23 -2.56 18.80
CA ASP A 62 -17.63 -3.60 19.64
C ASP A 62 -17.55 -3.20 21.13
N ASN A 63 -18.17 -2.07 21.53
CA ASN A 63 -18.15 -1.54 22.90
C ASN A 63 -19.55 -1.24 23.47
N LEU A 64 -20.59 -1.98 23.05
CA LEU A 64 -21.91 -2.00 23.69
C LEU A 64 -22.36 -3.41 24.04
#